data_AF-A0A559JQA5-F1
#
_entry.id   AF-A0A559JQA5-F1
#
_cell.length_a   1.000
_cell.length_b   1.000
_cell.length_c   1.000
_cell.angle_alpha   90.00
_cell.angle_beta   90.00
_cell.angle_gamma   90.00
#
_symmetry.space_group_name_H-M   'P 1'
#
loop_
_entity.id
_entity.type
_entity.pdbx_description
1 polymer ?
#
loop_
_entity_poly.entity_id
_entity_poly.type
_entity_poly.pdbx_seq_one_letter_code
_entity_poly.pdbx_strand_id
1 'polypeptide(L)'
;MPFKVFCGFVFVDRNHCKMITSVEELRSTLLVWYTLLYGLGKISLTIENIFHLSLYRGARSIMMKQKIYAMVKKSGKGVPMSLNAVLAEEFNDNNPMPDMNYEWTISHGTEKVRFPEHLFLVCKEKILSFDFYADFDGYIVSDDFLRIFLKYMLIDDYQMIPLETLSWKGTQITDKKYHYLVPNKKETWIDYNHSKYDVDEGKTKEQVISRDGAFVRKFEEIILKESEVDKEVFVLKGSLLTRFLFCSEIFKNEIEKEHLVGVDFIPIEELPAYYNKKYFL
;
A
#
# COMPACT_ATOMS: atom_id res chain seq x y z
N MET A 1 -35.62 -15.62 -15.63
CA MET A 1 -34.75 -14.44 -15.43
C MET A 1 -35.47 -13.48 -14.48
N PRO A 2 -34.99 -13.22 -13.26
CA PRO A 2 -35.50 -12.08 -12.51
C PRO A 2 -34.56 -10.89 -12.66
N PHE A 3 -35.10 -9.78 -13.13
CA PHE A 3 -34.50 -8.45 -13.02
C PHE A 3 -34.34 -8.12 -11.53
N LYS A 4 -33.11 -7.81 -11.08
CA LYS A 4 -32.88 -7.24 -9.75
C LYS A 4 -33.00 -5.72 -9.83
N VAL A 5 -33.94 -5.18 -9.06
CA VAL A 5 -34.14 -3.73 -8.85
C VAL A 5 -33.01 -3.21 -7.96
N PHE A 6 -32.28 -2.20 -8.43
CA PHE A 6 -31.31 -1.45 -7.61
C PHE A 6 -32.06 -0.34 -6.87
N CYS A 7 -32.06 -0.36 -5.54
CA CYS A 7 -32.50 0.78 -4.73
C CYS A 7 -31.28 1.52 -4.19
N GLY A 8 -31.14 2.79 -4.56
CA GLY A 8 -30.10 3.69 -4.05
C GLY A 8 -30.72 5.01 -3.59
N PHE A 9 -30.08 5.68 -2.63
CA PHE A 9 -30.53 6.98 -2.15
C PHE A 9 -29.69 8.10 -2.78
N VAL A 10 -30.35 9.15 -3.29
CA VAL A 10 -29.69 10.36 -3.77
C VAL A 10 -30.16 11.54 -2.93
N PHE A 11 -29.21 12.30 -2.41
CA PHE A 11 -29.49 13.56 -1.72
C PHE A 11 -29.83 14.64 -2.75
N VAL A 12 -31.05 15.17 -2.67
CA VAL A 12 -31.55 16.22 -3.56
C VAL A 12 -31.20 17.59 -3.00
N ASP A 13 -31.17 17.73 -1.67
CA ASP A 13 -30.58 18.86 -0.95
C ASP A 13 -30.17 18.43 0.48
N ARG A 14 -29.74 19.37 1.32
CA ARG A 14 -29.28 19.08 2.70
C ARG A 14 -30.35 18.44 3.60
N ASN A 15 -31.63 18.54 3.23
CA ASN A 15 -32.77 18.11 4.04
C ASN A 15 -33.66 17.06 3.35
N HIS A 16 -33.44 16.76 2.07
CA HIS A 16 -34.27 15.81 1.32
C HIS A 16 -33.45 14.71 0.64
N CYS A 17 -33.79 13.47 0.98
CA CYS A 17 -33.24 12.26 0.38
C CYS A 17 -34.34 11.56 -0.43
N LYS A 18 -34.10 11.31 -1.73
CA LYS A 18 -35.02 10.58 -2.59
C LYS A 18 -34.46 9.18 -2.86
N MET A 19 -35.29 8.17 -2.63
CA MET A 19 -35.02 6.79 -3.01
C MET A 19 -35.23 6.65 -4.51
N ILE A 20 -34.19 6.19 -5.22
CA ILE A 20 -34.19 5.96 -6.65
C ILE A 20 -34.37 4.46 -6.89
N THR A 21 -35.35 4.13 -7.71
CA THR A 21 -35.80 2.74 -7.93
C THR A 21 -35.50 2.22 -9.33
N SER A 22 -34.98 3.07 -10.22
CA SER A 22 -34.59 2.70 -11.59
C SER A 22 -33.37 3.48 -12.09
N VAL A 23 -32.69 2.93 -13.09
CA VAL A 23 -31.52 3.55 -13.73
C VAL A 23 -31.92 4.80 -14.51
N GLU A 24 -33.11 4.84 -15.08
CA GLU A 24 -33.68 5.99 -15.78
C GLU A 24 -33.97 7.18 -14.84
N GLU A 25 -34.43 6.91 -13.61
CA GLU A 25 -34.60 7.97 -12.58
C GLU A 25 -33.24 8.53 -12.13
N LEU A 26 -32.21 7.69 -11.99
CA LEU A 26 -30.85 8.13 -11.66
C LEU A 26 -30.28 9.03 -12.77
N ARG A 27 -30.42 8.61 -14.03
CA ARG A 27 -29.94 9.34 -15.21
C ARG A 27 -30.60 10.70 -15.34
N SER A 28 -31.91 10.78 -15.22
CA SER A 28 -32.64 12.05 -15.31
C SER A 28 -32.26 13.02 -14.18
N THR A 29 -32.11 12.52 -12.94
CA THR A 29 -31.69 13.34 -11.80
C THR A 29 -30.27 13.90 -12.00
N LEU A 30 -29.32 13.08 -12.43
CA LEU A 30 -27.94 13.51 -12.69
C LEU A 30 -27.82 14.48 -13.88
N LEU A 31 -28.67 14.33 -14.90
CA LEU A 31 -28.72 15.25 -16.04
C LEU A 31 -29.15 16.65 -15.60
N VAL A 32 -30.11 16.76 -14.67
CA VAL A 32 -30.56 18.04 -14.08
C VAL A 32 -29.42 18.70 -13.30
N TRP A 33 -28.67 17.95 -12.50
CA TRP A 33 -27.50 18.46 -11.77
C TRP A 33 -26.38 18.91 -12.70
N TYR A 34 -26.12 18.15 -13.77
CA TYR A 34 -25.12 18.51 -14.77
C TYR A 34 -25.48 19.81 -15.50
N THR A 35 -26.76 20.01 -15.81
CA THR A 35 -27.25 21.23 -16.46
C THR A 35 -27.17 22.45 -15.52
N LEU A 36 -27.44 22.26 -14.21
CA LEU A 36 -27.28 23.29 -13.18
C LEU A 36 -25.81 23.67 -12.93
N LEU A 37 -24.89 22.70 -12.96
CA LEU A 37 -23.46 22.93 -12.77
C LEU A 37 -22.79 23.54 -14.01
N TYR A 38 -23.20 23.16 -15.23
CA TYR A 38 -22.68 23.75 -16.46
C TYR A 38 -23.11 25.21 -16.68
N GLY A 39 -24.25 25.62 -16.13
CA GLY A 39 -24.66 27.03 -16.09
C GLY A 39 -23.71 27.93 -15.29
N LEU A 40 -22.82 27.35 -14.47
CA LEU A 40 -21.87 28.07 -13.61
C LEU A 40 -20.40 28.01 -14.10
N GLY A 41 -20.17 27.54 -15.33
CA GLY A 41 -18.91 27.77 -16.04
C GLY A 41 -17.64 27.14 -15.44
N LYS A 42 -17.75 26.02 -14.70
CA LYS A 42 -16.57 25.30 -14.20
C LYS A 42 -16.74 23.78 -14.31
N ILE A 43 -15.71 23.17 -14.93
CA ILE A 43 -15.33 21.75 -14.96
C ILE A 43 -15.93 20.92 -16.12
N SER A 44 -15.05 20.55 -17.06
CA SER A 44 -15.25 19.46 -18.01
C SER A 44 -14.79 18.15 -17.36
N LEU A 45 -15.69 17.47 -16.65
CA LEU A 45 -15.55 16.06 -16.31
C LEU A 45 -16.61 15.30 -17.09
N THR A 46 -16.20 14.44 -18.02
CA THR A 46 -17.11 13.57 -18.76
C THR A 46 -17.78 12.60 -17.78
N ILE A 47 -19.12 12.61 -17.76
CA ILE A 47 -19.99 11.79 -16.89
C ILE A 47 -19.62 10.30 -16.94
N GLU A 48 -19.08 9.81 -18.07
CA GLU A 48 -18.63 8.42 -18.23
C GLU A 48 -17.55 8.01 -17.22
N ASN A 49 -16.63 8.90 -16.84
CA ASN A 49 -15.56 8.58 -15.89
C ASN A 49 -16.08 8.42 -14.45
N ILE A 50 -17.13 9.15 -14.07
CA ILE A 50 -17.75 9.06 -12.73
C ILE A 50 -18.63 7.81 -12.64
N PHE A 51 -19.33 7.46 -13.73
CA PHE A 51 -20.12 6.23 -13.83
C PHE A 51 -19.25 4.97 -13.75
N HIS A 52 -18.06 4.98 -14.35
CA HIS A 52 -17.14 3.84 -14.28
C HIS A 52 -16.61 3.59 -12.87
N LEU A 53 -16.43 4.64 -12.06
CA LEU A 53 -15.92 4.53 -10.68
C LEU A 53 -17.00 4.14 -9.65
N SER A 54 -18.25 4.55 -9.83
CA SER A 54 -19.32 4.27 -8.85
C SER A 54 -20.04 2.94 -9.10
N LEU A 55 -20.28 2.55 -10.36
CA LEU A 55 -20.95 1.27 -10.69
C LEU A 55 -20.05 0.05 -10.49
N TYR A 56 -18.73 0.17 -10.71
CA TYR A 56 -17.79 -0.91 -10.39
C TYR A 56 -17.76 -1.25 -8.89
N ARG A 57 -18.05 -0.27 -8.02
CA ARG A 57 -18.04 -0.45 -6.57
C ARG A 57 -19.35 -1.02 -6.03
N GLY A 58 -20.50 -0.70 -6.63
CA GLY A 58 -21.81 -1.22 -6.21
C GLY A 58 -22.14 -2.65 -6.66
N ALA A 59 -21.45 -3.18 -7.69
CA ALA A 59 -21.72 -4.50 -8.26
C ALA A 59 -20.80 -5.63 -7.73
N ARG A 60 -19.82 -5.34 -6.88
CA ARG A 60 -18.90 -6.34 -6.27
C ARG A 60 -19.54 -7.18 -5.15
N SER A 61 -20.87 -7.33 -5.13
CA SER A 61 -21.59 -8.26 -4.22
C SER A 61 -21.72 -9.68 -4.79
N ILE A 62 -20.69 -10.12 -5.52
CA ILE A 62 -20.27 -11.51 -5.62
C ILE A 62 -18.75 -11.42 -5.41
N MET A 63 -18.31 -11.34 -4.15
CA MET A 63 -16.89 -11.35 -3.83
C MET A 63 -16.31 -12.69 -4.27
N MET A 64 -15.74 -12.74 -5.48
CA MET A 64 -14.79 -13.78 -5.79
C MET A 64 -13.61 -13.59 -4.84
N LYS A 65 -13.15 -14.67 -4.22
CA LYS A 65 -11.99 -14.68 -3.34
C LYS A 65 -10.81 -14.03 -4.07
N GLN A 66 -10.42 -12.84 -3.63
CA GLN A 66 -9.32 -12.10 -4.21
C GLN A 66 -8.01 -12.76 -3.78
N LYS A 67 -7.15 -13.14 -4.73
CA LYS A 67 -5.82 -13.64 -4.40
C LYS A 67 -4.95 -12.49 -3.91
N ILE A 68 -4.28 -12.72 -2.80
CA ILE A 68 -3.40 -11.75 -2.14
C ILE A 68 -1.96 -12.27 -2.20
N TYR A 69 -1.04 -11.34 -2.42
CA TYR A 69 0.38 -11.60 -2.52
C TYR A 69 1.14 -10.68 -1.58
N ALA A 70 2.19 -11.20 -0.94
CA ALA A 70 3.21 -10.39 -0.31
C ALA A 70 4.30 -10.06 -1.33
N MET A 71 4.66 -8.79 -1.41
CA MET A 71 5.76 -8.31 -2.24
C MET A 71 7.07 -8.53 -1.52
N VAL A 72 8.03 -9.15 -2.21
CA VAL A 72 9.36 -9.42 -1.67
C VAL A 72 10.44 -8.95 -2.62
N LYS A 73 11.64 -8.74 -2.09
CA LYS A 73 12.80 -8.38 -2.90
C LYS A 73 13.21 -9.55 -3.79
N LYS A 74 13.44 -9.26 -5.07
CA LYS A 74 14.03 -10.16 -6.06
C LYS A 74 15.46 -9.75 -6.38
N SER A 75 16.39 -10.71 -6.37
CA SER A 75 17.76 -10.44 -6.80
C SER A 75 17.83 -10.13 -8.29
N GLY A 76 18.72 -9.22 -8.67
CA GLY A 76 18.92 -8.81 -10.06
C GLY A 76 20.13 -7.90 -10.21
N LYS A 77 20.52 -7.61 -11.45
CA LYS A 77 21.59 -6.64 -11.72
C LYS A 77 21.18 -5.27 -11.16
N GLY A 78 22.05 -4.65 -10.35
CA GLY A 78 21.77 -3.37 -9.71
C GLY A 78 20.72 -3.41 -8.58
N VAL A 79 20.32 -4.61 -8.14
CA VAL A 79 19.52 -4.80 -6.93
C VAL A 79 20.43 -5.34 -5.82
N PRO A 80 20.72 -4.57 -4.77
CA PRO A 80 21.65 -5.00 -3.73
C PRO A 80 21.06 -6.12 -2.86
N MET A 81 21.85 -7.14 -2.56
CA MET A 81 21.42 -8.22 -1.63
C MET A 81 21.13 -7.68 -0.23
N SER A 82 21.90 -6.69 0.20
CA SER A 82 21.65 -5.86 1.38
C SER A 82 21.98 -4.45 0.97
N LEU A 83 21.08 -3.50 1.23
CA LEU A 83 21.31 -2.10 0.93
C LEU A 83 22.15 -1.49 2.05
N ASN A 84 23.38 -1.09 1.76
CA ASN A 84 24.25 -0.40 2.72
C ASN A 84 24.06 1.10 2.55
N ALA A 85 22.96 1.60 3.10
CA ALA A 85 22.55 2.98 2.94
C ALA A 85 22.00 3.58 4.24
N VAL A 86 21.87 4.90 4.24
CA VAL A 86 21.15 5.67 5.25
C VAL A 86 20.17 6.62 4.58
N LEU A 87 19.09 6.94 5.29
CA LEU A 87 18.22 8.08 4.99
C LEU A 87 18.66 9.26 5.85
N ALA A 88 18.96 10.40 5.22
CA ALA A 88 19.44 11.60 5.90
C ALA A 88 18.67 12.85 5.46
N GLU A 89 18.55 13.85 6.33
CA GLU A 89 17.93 15.13 5.98
C GLU A 89 18.87 16.03 5.16
N GLU A 90 20.18 15.82 5.29
CA GLU A 90 21.22 16.52 4.56
C GLU A 90 22.38 15.58 4.20
N PHE A 91 23.12 15.94 3.15
CA PHE A 91 24.36 15.25 2.79
C PHE A 91 25.59 16.05 3.29
N ASN A 92 26.51 15.36 3.98
CA ASN A 92 27.73 15.95 4.53
C ASN A 92 28.96 15.11 4.16
N ASP A 93 29.87 15.65 3.35
CA ASP A 93 31.08 14.93 2.91
C ASP A 93 31.99 14.45 4.05
N ASN A 94 32.00 15.15 5.20
CA ASN A 94 32.80 14.76 6.36
C ASN A 94 32.17 13.61 7.15
N ASN A 95 30.85 13.41 7.01
CA ASN A 95 30.11 12.32 7.63
C ASN A 95 28.94 11.89 6.70
N PRO A 96 29.24 11.21 5.59
CA PRO A 96 28.26 10.98 4.52
C PRO A 96 27.20 9.94 4.92
N MET A 97 27.45 9.14 5.96
CA MET A 97 26.51 8.12 6.44
C MET A 97 26.27 8.30 7.94
N PRO A 98 25.57 9.38 8.35
CA PRO A 98 25.26 9.63 9.75
C PRO A 98 24.30 8.56 10.31
N ASP A 99 24.25 8.46 11.63
CA ASP A 99 23.21 7.70 12.32
C ASP A 99 21.83 8.33 12.03
N MET A 100 20.81 7.50 11.82
CA MET A 100 19.45 7.94 11.54
C MET A 100 18.69 8.32 12.81
N ASN A 101 19.22 9.29 13.56
CA ASN A 101 18.66 9.79 14.82
C ASN A 101 17.83 11.07 14.57
N TYR A 102 16.75 10.94 13.80
CA TYR A 102 15.85 12.06 13.47
C TYR A 102 14.52 11.92 14.22
N GLU A 103 13.77 13.02 14.36
CA GLU A 103 12.46 12.96 15.01
C GLU A 103 11.53 11.94 14.33
N TRP A 104 11.62 11.83 13.00
CA TRP A 104 10.79 10.94 12.22
C TRP A 104 11.21 9.46 12.24
N THR A 105 12.38 9.12 12.79
CA THR A 105 12.81 7.71 12.95
C THR A 105 12.33 7.11 14.27
N ILE A 106 11.91 7.94 15.23
CA ILE A 106 11.59 7.55 16.60
C ILE A 106 10.07 7.31 16.78
N SER A 107 9.22 7.80 15.87
CA SER A 107 7.77 7.74 16.04
C SER A 107 7.22 6.30 15.95
N HIS A 108 6.94 5.71 17.11
CA HIS A 108 6.27 4.42 17.23
C HIS A 108 4.76 4.53 17.00
N GLY A 109 4.36 4.70 15.73
CA GLY A 109 3.16 4.05 15.19
C GLY A 109 1.78 4.55 15.59
N THR A 110 1.58 5.83 15.90
CA THR A 110 0.20 6.37 16.08
C THR A 110 -0.07 7.74 15.46
N GLU A 111 0.93 8.56 15.16
CA GLU A 111 0.74 9.89 14.55
C GLU A 111 1.44 10.00 13.20
N LYS A 112 0.83 10.73 12.26
CA LYS A 112 1.49 11.11 11.00
C LYS A 112 2.76 11.87 11.35
N VAL A 113 3.87 11.32 10.92
CA VAL A 113 5.20 11.84 11.24
C VAL A 113 5.46 13.04 10.35
N ARG A 114 6.16 14.06 10.87
CA ARG A 114 6.60 15.19 10.04
C ARG A 114 7.92 14.84 9.39
N PHE A 115 7.84 14.43 8.12
CA PHE A 115 9.01 14.29 7.28
C PHE A 115 9.43 15.65 6.70
N PRO A 116 10.73 15.84 6.40
CA PRO A 116 11.18 16.93 5.55
C PRO A 116 10.61 16.79 4.12
N GLU A 117 10.73 17.85 3.31
CA GLU A 117 10.23 17.86 1.92
C GLU A 117 10.88 16.80 1.02
N HIS A 118 12.12 16.43 1.32
CA HIS A 118 12.87 15.36 0.68
C HIS A 118 13.88 14.79 1.68
N LEU A 119 14.43 13.61 1.36
CA LEU A 119 15.54 13.00 2.08
C LEU A 119 16.66 12.62 1.10
N PHE A 120 17.86 12.43 1.62
CA PHE A 120 18.97 11.82 0.91
C PHE A 120 19.00 10.32 1.17
N LEU A 121 19.08 9.52 0.12
CA LEU A 121 19.45 8.11 0.18
C LEU A 121 20.95 7.99 -0.13
N VAL A 122 21.77 7.94 0.92
CA VAL A 122 23.22 7.85 0.78
C VAL A 122 23.67 6.42 0.91
N CYS A 123 24.35 5.89 -0.11
CA CYS A 123 24.61 4.45 -0.24
C CYS A 123 26.05 4.13 -0.62
N LYS A 124 26.53 2.93 -0.26
CA LYS A 124 27.88 2.43 -0.63
C LYS A 124 27.89 1.72 -1.98
N GLU A 125 26.71 1.38 -2.48
CA GLU A 125 26.51 0.74 -3.77
C GLU A 125 27.07 1.60 -4.91
N LYS A 126 27.63 0.94 -5.93
CA LYS A 126 28.15 1.62 -7.12
C LYS A 126 27.05 1.91 -8.15
N ILE A 127 25.98 1.11 -8.14
CA ILE A 127 24.88 1.15 -9.09
C ILE A 127 23.61 0.73 -8.34
N LEU A 128 22.53 1.48 -8.51
CA LEU A 128 21.19 1.12 -8.06
C LEU A 128 20.21 1.17 -9.24
N SER A 129 19.42 0.10 -9.41
CA SER A 129 18.44 0.02 -10.51
C SER A 129 17.21 -0.83 -10.18
N PHE A 130 16.84 -0.93 -8.91
CA PHE A 130 15.60 -1.60 -8.49
C PHE A 130 14.39 -0.67 -8.62
N ASP A 131 13.18 -1.22 -8.58
CA ASP A 131 11.91 -0.48 -8.56
C ASP A 131 11.16 -0.62 -7.23
N PHE A 132 11.49 -1.65 -6.44
CA PHE A 132 10.95 -1.88 -5.11
C PHE A 132 12.02 -2.46 -4.20
N TYR A 133 12.13 -1.91 -2.98
CA TYR A 133 13.01 -2.41 -1.93
C TYR A 133 12.41 -2.12 -0.55
N ALA A 134 12.14 -3.16 0.23
CA ALA A 134 11.67 -3.00 1.61
C ALA A 134 12.87 -2.82 2.55
N ASP A 135 12.98 -1.64 3.16
CA ASP A 135 14.03 -1.27 4.13
C ASP A 135 13.60 -0.06 4.96
N PHE A 136 14.37 0.27 6.01
CA PHE A 136 14.12 1.42 6.88
C PHE A 136 12.71 1.43 7.50
N ASP A 137 12.12 0.27 7.80
CA ASP A 137 10.73 0.13 8.24
C ASP A 137 9.67 0.76 7.30
N GLY A 138 10.03 0.93 6.02
CA GLY A 138 9.15 1.35 4.94
C GLY A 138 9.57 0.71 3.61
N TYR A 139 9.38 1.44 2.51
CA TYR A 139 9.70 0.95 1.17
C TYR A 139 10.37 2.04 0.35
N ILE A 140 11.47 1.72 -0.32
CA ILE A 140 12.07 2.56 -1.35
C ILE A 140 11.56 2.07 -2.70
N VAL A 141 10.92 2.96 -3.44
CA VAL A 141 10.31 2.65 -4.74
C VAL A 141 10.75 3.63 -5.81
N SER A 142 10.82 3.19 -7.06
CA SER A 142 11.10 4.08 -8.18
C SER A 142 9.85 4.85 -8.62
N ASP A 143 10.03 5.88 -9.46
CA ASP A 143 8.92 6.57 -10.14
C ASP A 143 8.01 5.62 -10.95
N ASP A 144 8.60 4.59 -11.59
CA ASP A 144 7.84 3.63 -12.40
C ASP A 144 6.91 2.79 -11.53
N PHE A 145 7.40 2.32 -10.38
CA PHE A 145 6.58 1.64 -9.40
C PHE A 145 5.52 2.58 -8.84
N LEU A 146 5.93 3.79 -8.45
CA LEU A 146 5.06 4.78 -7.84
C LEU A 146 3.90 5.16 -8.75
N ARG A 147 4.13 5.29 -10.07
CA ARG A 147 3.09 5.55 -11.07
C ARG A 147 1.95 4.53 -11.01
N ILE A 148 2.26 3.26 -10.77
CA ILE A 148 1.27 2.18 -10.65
C ILE A 148 0.63 2.24 -9.27
N PHE A 149 1.44 2.40 -8.22
CA PHE A 149 1.01 2.52 -6.83
C PHE A 149 -0.06 3.62 -6.62
N LEU A 150 0.15 4.79 -7.23
CA LEU A 150 -0.76 5.94 -7.13
C LEU A 150 -2.17 5.69 -7.69
N LYS A 151 -2.36 4.70 -8.57
CA LYS A 151 -3.69 4.34 -9.09
C LYS A 151 -4.55 3.63 -8.05
N TYR A 152 -3.91 3.00 -7.06
CA TYR A 152 -4.53 2.03 -6.16
C TYR A 152 -4.46 2.42 -4.68
N MET A 153 -3.48 3.23 -4.29
CA MET A 153 -3.35 3.68 -2.90
C MET A 153 -4.47 4.64 -2.50
N LEU A 154 -4.78 4.66 -1.21
CA LEU A 154 -5.54 5.76 -0.60
C LEU A 154 -4.56 6.76 -0.01
N ILE A 155 -4.81 8.06 -0.24
CA ILE A 155 -3.86 9.13 0.09
C ILE A 155 -3.49 9.20 1.58
N ASP A 156 -4.39 8.78 2.46
CA ASP A 156 -4.15 8.80 3.91
C ASP A 156 -3.39 7.58 4.44
N ASP A 157 -3.30 6.51 3.65
CA ASP A 157 -2.67 5.26 4.08
C ASP A 157 -1.13 5.34 4.08
N TYR A 158 -0.55 6.26 3.30
CA TYR A 158 0.90 6.33 3.08
C TYR A 158 1.40 7.78 3.11
N GLN A 159 2.60 7.99 3.66
CA GLN A 159 3.42 9.17 3.36
C GLN A 159 4.42 8.82 2.28
N MET A 160 4.73 9.80 1.43
CA MET A 160 5.67 9.65 0.34
C MET A 160 6.67 10.80 0.39
N ILE A 161 7.95 10.44 0.42
CA ILE A 161 9.04 11.38 0.53
C ILE A 161 9.98 11.17 -0.66
N PRO A 162 10.18 12.17 -1.53
CA PRO A 162 11.18 12.11 -2.59
C PRO A 162 12.58 11.87 -2.04
N LEU A 163 13.38 11.08 -2.75
CA LEU A 163 14.75 10.76 -2.38
C LEU A 163 15.76 11.32 -3.40
N GLU A 164 16.75 12.05 -2.91
CA GLU A 164 17.97 12.32 -3.66
C GLU A 164 18.99 11.20 -3.41
N THR A 165 19.39 10.48 -4.46
CA THR A 165 20.22 9.27 -4.32
C THR A 165 21.67 9.55 -4.66
N LEU A 166 22.54 9.40 -3.67
CA LEU A 166 23.98 9.69 -3.78
C LEU A 166 24.82 8.52 -3.28
N SER A 167 26.02 8.37 -3.83
CA SER A 167 27.05 7.56 -3.18
C SER A 167 27.49 8.21 -1.88
N TRP A 168 28.12 7.43 -1.00
CA TRP A 168 28.85 7.94 0.17
C TRP A 168 30.00 8.91 -0.17
N LYS A 169 30.30 9.15 -1.46
CA LYS A 169 31.26 10.14 -1.94
C LYS A 169 30.57 11.36 -2.60
N GLY A 170 29.26 11.51 -2.44
CA GLY A 170 28.50 12.63 -3.00
C GLY A 170 28.27 12.56 -4.51
N THR A 171 28.53 11.41 -5.14
CA THR A 171 28.34 11.25 -6.59
C THR A 171 27.00 10.59 -6.89
N GLN A 172 26.30 11.04 -7.92
CA GLN A 172 25.12 10.34 -8.43
C GLN A 172 25.49 8.91 -8.88
N ILE A 173 24.70 7.90 -8.49
CA ILE A 173 24.94 6.48 -8.82
C ILE A 173 23.80 5.82 -9.61
N THR A 174 22.76 6.60 -9.91
CA THR A 174 21.58 6.14 -10.63
C THR A 174 20.86 7.34 -11.23
N ASP A 175 20.25 7.13 -12.38
CA ASP A 175 19.34 8.10 -13.01
C ASP A 175 17.88 7.86 -12.61
N LYS A 176 17.59 6.75 -11.92
CA LYS A 176 16.25 6.50 -11.38
C LYS A 176 15.98 7.45 -10.22
N LYS A 177 14.77 8.03 -10.22
CA LYS A 177 14.24 8.77 -9.09
C LYS A 177 13.55 7.79 -8.14
N TYR A 178 13.81 7.98 -6.87
CA TYR A 178 13.31 7.13 -5.80
C TYR A 178 12.45 7.92 -4.83
N HIS A 179 11.55 7.20 -4.18
CA HIS A 179 10.66 7.70 -3.14
C HIS A 179 10.68 6.74 -1.97
N TYR A 180 10.68 7.28 -0.76
CA TYR A 180 10.45 6.52 0.46
C TYR A 180 8.96 6.55 0.79
N LEU A 181 8.35 5.37 0.84
CA LEU A 181 6.96 5.14 1.19
C LEU A 181 6.85 4.62 2.61
N VAL A 182 6.07 5.32 3.43
CA VAL A 182 5.85 4.99 4.83
C VAL A 182 4.38 4.69 5.06
N PRO A 183 4.01 3.47 5.49
CA PRO A 183 2.62 3.15 5.78
C PRO A 183 2.16 3.81 7.09
N ASN A 184 1.17 4.70 7.00
CA ASN A 184 0.46 5.26 8.16
C ASN A 184 -0.61 4.31 8.68
N LYS A 185 -1.23 3.53 7.78
CA LYS A 185 -2.29 2.60 8.11
C LYS A 185 -1.82 1.16 7.93
N LYS A 186 -2.19 0.32 8.89
CA LYS A 186 -1.93 -1.12 8.90
C LYS A 186 -3.24 -1.84 9.18
N GLU A 187 -3.62 -2.75 8.31
CA GLU A 187 -4.93 -3.38 8.32
C GLU A 187 -4.99 -4.57 9.28
N THR A 188 -6.09 -4.67 10.03
CA THR A 188 -6.36 -5.74 11.02
C THR A 188 -7.16 -6.89 10.43
N TRP A 189 -6.90 -7.20 9.16
CA TRP A 189 -7.69 -8.14 8.36
C TRP A 189 -7.33 -9.61 8.59
N ILE A 190 -6.30 -9.91 9.39
CA ILE A 190 -5.96 -11.29 9.71
C ILE A 190 -6.97 -11.82 10.74
N ASP A 191 -7.51 -13.00 10.46
CA ASP A 191 -8.35 -13.74 11.40
C ASP A 191 -7.47 -14.62 12.29
N TYR A 192 -7.04 -14.08 13.43
CA TYR A 192 -6.23 -14.81 14.40
C TYR A 192 -6.99 -15.91 15.17
N ASN A 193 -8.31 -16.01 15.04
CA ASN A 193 -9.06 -17.13 15.62
C ASN A 193 -8.96 -18.37 14.73
N HIS A 194 -8.87 -18.18 13.41
CA HIS A 194 -8.84 -19.27 12.43
C HIS A 194 -7.44 -19.52 11.85
N SER A 195 -6.55 -18.54 11.88
CA SER A 195 -5.14 -18.70 11.47
C SER A 195 -4.37 -19.65 12.41
N LYS A 196 -3.32 -20.28 11.90
CA LYS A 196 -2.44 -21.16 12.69
C LYS A 196 -1.07 -20.51 12.88
N TYR A 197 -0.65 -20.36 14.12
CA TYR A 197 0.59 -19.68 14.48
C TYR A 197 1.09 -20.09 15.87
N ASP A 198 2.39 -19.90 16.06
CA ASP A 198 3.07 -19.96 17.35
C ASP A 198 3.13 -18.58 17.99
N VAL A 199 3.06 -18.55 19.31
CA VAL A 199 3.22 -17.34 20.12
C VAL A 199 4.62 -17.27 20.73
N ASP A 200 5.08 -16.06 21.02
CA ASP A 200 6.31 -15.85 21.77
C ASP A 200 6.23 -16.47 23.18
N GLU A 201 7.40 -16.82 23.73
CA GLU A 201 7.48 -17.39 25.08
C GLU A 201 6.88 -16.45 26.13
N GLY A 202 6.07 -17.00 27.03
CA GLY A 202 5.36 -16.22 28.05
C GLY A 202 4.19 -15.38 27.53
N LYS A 203 3.78 -15.56 26.27
CA LYS A 203 2.58 -14.94 25.68
C LYS A 203 1.48 -15.97 25.42
N THR A 204 0.26 -15.47 25.26
CA THR A 204 -0.96 -16.28 25.08
C THR A 204 -1.64 -15.92 23.76
N LYS A 205 -2.50 -16.83 23.24
CA LYS A 205 -3.26 -16.56 22.00
C LYS A 205 -4.23 -15.39 22.17
N GLU A 206 -4.81 -15.24 23.36
CA GLU A 206 -5.71 -14.13 23.70
C GLU A 206 -4.98 -12.79 23.62
N GLN A 207 -3.70 -12.74 24.02
CA GLN A 207 -2.87 -11.54 23.87
C GLN A 207 -2.55 -11.23 22.40
N VAL A 208 -2.36 -12.26 21.56
CA VAL A 208 -2.18 -12.07 20.12
C VAL A 208 -3.44 -11.48 19.49
N ILE A 209 -4.59 -12.08 19.76
CA ILE A 209 -5.88 -11.66 19.19
C ILE A 209 -6.24 -10.24 19.63
N SER A 210 -6.14 -9.93 20.93
CA SER A 210 -6.47 -8.60 21.47
C SER A 210 -5.52 -7.49 21.03
N ARG A 211 -4.36 -7.83 20.44
CA ARG A 211 -3.36 -6.88 19.96
C ARG A 211 -3.05 -7.05 18.47
N ASP A 212 -4.00 -7.58 17.71
CA ASP A 212 -3.94 -7.72 16.26
C ASP A 212 -2.63 -8.34 15.76
N GLY A 213 -2.24 -9.48 16.33
CA GLY A 213 -1.06 -10.22 15.87
C GLY A 213 0.25 -9.82 16.50
N ALA A 214 0.25 -8.92 17.48
CA ALA A 214 1.44 -8.72 18.32
C ALA A 214 1.83 -10.07 18.96
N PHE A 215 3.13 -10.34 19.07
CA PHE A 215 3.68 -11.57 19.67
C PHE A 215 3.50 -12.86 18.88
N VAL A 216 3.08 -12.79 17.62
CA VAL A 216 3.21 -13.95 16.73
C VAL A 216 4.69 -14.19 16.46
N ARG A 217 5.14 -15.38 16.84
CA ARG A 217 6.49 -15.87 16.58
C ARG A 217 6.58 -16.42 15.17
N LYS A 218 5.81 -17.47 14.86
CA LYS A 218 5.82 -18.14 13.54
C LYS A 218 4.41 -18.32 13.02
N PHE A 219 4.25 -18.31 11.71
CA PHE A 219 2.98 -18.65 11.07
C PHE A 219 3.06 -20.05 10.47
N GLU A 220 2.02 -20.84 10.62
CA GLU A 220 1.79 -22.05 9.82
C GLU A 220 0.78 -21.76 8.71
N GLU A 221 -0.23 -20.94 9.00
CA GLU A 221 -1.31 -20.58 8.09
C GLU A 221 -1.81 -19.17 8.41
N ILE A 222 -1.98 -18.33 7.38
CA ILE A 222 -2.55 -16.99 7.52
C ILE A 222 -3.90 -16.97 6.81
N ILE A 223 -4.96 -16.68 7.57
CA ILE A 223 -6.32 -16.54 7.05
C ILE A 223 -6.72 -15.07 7.16
N LEU A 224 -7.21 -14.49 6.06
CA LEU A 224 -7.78 -13.16 6.04
C LEU A 224 -9.29 -13.21 6.24
N LYS A 225 -9.82 -12.19 6.90
CA LYS A 225 -11.26 -11.90 6.95
C LYS A 225 -11.68 -11.35 5.59
N GLU A 226 -12.09 -12.23 4.69
CA GLU A 226 -12.34 -11.88 3.28
C GLU A 226 -13.29 -10.68 3.11
N SER A 227 -14.28 -10.52 4.00
CA SER A 227 -15.23 -9.40 3.95
C SER A 227 -14.61 -8.03 4.24
N GLU A 228 -13.41 -7.98 4.85
CA GLU A 228 -12.71 -6.74 5.18
C GLU A 228 -11.69 -6.33 4.10
N VAL A 229 -11.33 -7.22 3.18
CA VAL A 229 -10.31 -6.94 2.15
C VAL A 229 -10.92 -6.10 1.04
N ASP A 230 -10.62 -4.79 1.05
CA ASP A 230 -11.19 -3.82 0.11
C ASP A 230 -10.15 -2.97 -0.65
N LYS A 231 -8.85 -3.27 -0.49
CA LYS A 231 -7.73 -2.54 -1.12
C LYS A 231 -6.90 -3.43 -2.03
N GLU A 232 -6.39 -2.81 -3.09
CA GLU A 232 -5.51 -3.48 -4.06
C GLU A 232 -4.04 -3.48 -3.61
N VAL A 233 -3.66 -2.56 -2.72
CA VAL A 233 -2.33 -2.49 -2.07
C VAL A 233 -2.48 -2.02 -0.62
N PHE A 234 -1.82 -2.70 0.31
CA PHE A 234 -1.98 -2.46 1.76
C PHE A 234 -0.83 -3.06 2.58
N VAL A 235 -0.78 -2.74 3.88
CA VAL A 235 0.11 -3.37 4.85
C VAL A 235 -0.73 -4.03 5.93
N LEU A 236 -0.43 -5.28 6.29
CA LEU A 236 -1.11 -5.97 7.39
C LEU A 236 -0.46 -5.60 8.73
N LYS A 237 -1.30 -5.41 9.76
CA LYS A 237 -0.85 -5.30 11.14
C LYS A 237 -0.43 -6.68 11.67
N GLY A 238 0.47 -6.68 12.65
CA GLY A 238 0.98 -7.88 13.30
C GLY A 238 2.49 -8.04 13.14
N SER A 239 3.13 -8.66 14.14
CA SER A 239 4.60 -8.89 14.31
C SER A 239 5.51 -8.31 13.20
N LEU A 240 6.18 -9.17 12.41
CA LEU A 240 7.02 -8.74 11.29
C LEU A 240 6.25 -8.64 9.95
N LEU A 241 4.92 -8.81 9.97
CA LEU A 241 4.09 -8.69 8.77
C LEU A 241 4.03 -7.25 8.26
N THR A 242 4.21 -6.27 9.16
CA THR A 242 4.27 -4.85 8.77
C THR A 242 5.45 -4.52 7.85
N ARG A 243 6.41 -5.43 7.68
CA ARG A 243 7.57 -5.29 6.78
C ARG A 243 7.27 -5.71 5.34
N PHE A 244 6.08 -6.23 5.08
CA PHE A 244 5.64 -6.63 3.74
C PHE A 244 4.60 -5.64 3.22
N LEU A 245 4.75 -5.27 1.95
CA LEU A 245 3.68 -4.63 1.20
C LEU A 245 2.86 -5.77 0.59
N PHE A 246 1.55 -5.77 0.82
CA PHE A 246 0.63 -6.75 0.26
C PHE A 246 -0.12 -6.13 -0.90
N CYS A 247 -0.46 -6.96 -1.88
CA CYS A 247 -1.22 -6.53 -3.03
C CYS A 247 -2.18 -7.61 -3.54
N SER A 248 -3.14 -7.19 -4.34
CA SER A 248 -4.02 -8.09 -5.06
C SER A 248 -3.39 -8.65 -6.32
N GLU A 249 -4.06 -9.63 -6.94
CA GLU A 249 -3.75 -10.12 -8.29
C GLU A 249 -3.81 -9.01 -9.35
N ILE A 250 -4.74 -8.05 -9.23
CA ILE A 250 -4.88 -6.93 -10.18
C ILE A 250 -3.62 -6.06 -10.15
N PHE A 251 -3.19 -5.65 -8.95
CA PHE A 251 -2.01 -4.83 -8.78
C PHE A 251 -0.74 -5.58 -9.25
N LYS A 252 -0.60 -6.84 -8.84
CA LYS A 252 0.51 -7.71 -9.27
C LYS A 252 0.65 -7.75 -10.79
N ASN A 253 -0.47 -7.94 -11.51
CA ASN A 253 -0.45 -8.03 -12.96
C ASN A 253 0.00 -6.72 -13.63
N GLU A 254 -0.32 -5.55 -13.08
CA GLU A 254 0.20 -4.27 -13.59
C GLU A 254 1.71 -4.15 -13.39
N ILE A 255 2.22 -4.55 -12.22
CA ILE A 255 3.66 -4.53 -11.94
C ILE A 255 4.42 -5.47 -12.89
N GLU A 256 3.90 -6.69 -13.10
CA GLU A 256 4.53 -7.68 -13.99
C GLU A 256 4.53 -7.23 -15.45
N LYS A 257 3.47 -6.56 -15.90
CA LYS A 257 3.35 -6.01 -17.26
C LYS A 257 4.41 -4.94 -17.55
N GLU A 258 4.77 -4.15 -16.55
CA GLU A 258 5.76 -3.08 -16.68
C GLU A 258 7.20 -3.59 -16.48
N HIS A 259 7.37 -4.90 -16.24
CA HIS A 259 8.67 -5.56 -16.08
C HIS A 259 9.58 -4.90 -15.04
N LEU A 260 8.99 -4.46 -13.92
CA LEU A 260 9.72 -3.79 -12.85
C LEU A 260 10.78 -4.71 -12.20
N VAL A 261 11.92 -4.13 -11.88
CA VAL A 261 13.12 -4.80 -11.38
C VAL A 261 13.11 -4.85 -9.84
N GLY A 262 13.56 -5.97 -9.28
CA GLY A 262 13.77 -6.07 -7.83
C GLY A 262 12.54 -6.50 -7.02
N VAL A 263 11.43 -6.83 -7.68
CA VAL A 263 10.20 -7.30 -7.05
C VAL A 263 9.89 -8.75 -7.42
N ASP A 264 9.44 -9.52 -6.43
CA ASP A 264 8.78 -10.81 -6.59
C ASP A 264 7.50 -10.86 -5.74
N PHE A 265 6.66 -11.85 -6.02
CA PHE A 265 5.36 -12.01 -5.36
C PHE A 265 5.21 -13.40 -4.77
N ILE A 266 4.89 -13.47 -3.48
CA ILE A 266 4.60 -14.72 -2.78
C ILE A 266 3.11 -14.76 -2.47
N PRO A 267 2.35 -15.76 -2.95
CA PRO A 267 0.96 -15.94 -2.53
C PRO A 267 0.84 -15.98 -1.01
N ILE A 268 -0.21 -15.40 -0.44
CA ILE A 268 -0.34 -15.33 1.03
C ILE A 268 -0.36 -16.72 1.69
N GLU A 269 -0.81 -17.74 0.95
CA GLU A 269 -0.81 -19.14 1.38
C GLU A 269 0.62 -19.71 1.52
N GLU A 270 1.58 -19.20 0.75
CA GLU A 270 3.00 -19.61 0.77
C GLU A 270 3.86 -18.72 1.67
N LEU A 271 3.34 -17.55 2.08
CA LEU A 271 4.03 -16.59 2.92
C LEU A 271 4.51 -17.18 4.26
N PRO A 272 3.76 -18.04 4.99
CA PRO A 272 4.23 -18.62 6.24
C PRO A 272 5.60 -19.31 6.13
N ALA A 273 5.81 -20.09 5.06
CA ALA A 273 7.08 -20.78 4.82
C ALA A 273 8.23 -19.78 4.57
N TYR A 274 8.00 -18.76 3.75
CA TYR A 274 8.97 -17.71 3.50
C TYR A 274 9.30 -16.90 4.76
N TYR A 275 8.26 -16.48 5.50
CA TYR A 275 8.36 -15.70 6.73
C TYR A 275 9.20 -16.44 7.78
N ASN A 276 8.87 -17.71 8.04
CA ASN A 276 9.57 -18.51 9.03
C ASN A 276 11.04 -18.72 8.66
N LYS A 277 11.32 -18.96 7.37
CA LYS A 277 12.69 -19.12 6.88
C LYS A 277 13.50 -17.83 6.99
N LYS A 278 12.89 -16.67 6.74
CA LYS A 278 13.59 -15.38 6.75
C LYS A 278 13.94 -14.89 8.15
N TYR A 279 13.09 -15.19 9.14
CA TYR A 279 13.20 -14.57 10.47
C TYR A 279 13.51 -15.55 11.61
N PHE A 280 13.44 -16.87 11.38
CA PHE A 280 13.55 -17.86 12.46
C PHE A 280 14.35 -19.13 12.10
N LEU A 281 15.00 -19.16 10.94
CA LEU A 281 15.97 -20.18 10.53
C LEU A 281 17.30 -19.48 10.21
#